data_AF-A0A833QTH7-F1
#
_entry.id   AF-A0A833QTH7-F1
#
_cell.length_a   1.000
_cell.length_b   1.000
_cell.length_c   1.000
_cell.angle_alpha   90.00
_cell.angle_beta   90.00
_cell.angle_gamma   90.00
#
_symmetry.space_group_name_H-M   'P 1'
#
loop_
_entity.id
_entity.type
_entity.pdbx_description
1 polymer ?
#
loop_
_entity_poly.entity_id
_entity_poly.type
_entity_poly.pdbx_seq_one_letter_code
_entity_poly.pdbx_strand_id
1 'polypeptide(L)'
;MEIIKLYNRNLCLFFLLITTAMAARAEGLRFGKKSGEFKIIQVADMHYADGRLTGCLDVFPNQKPTCSDLNTTDFLYRVFRAENPDLVVFTVGPTYCKELSCKETGGG
;
A
#
# COMPACT_ATOMS: atom_id res chain seq x y z
N MET A 1 2.16 -30.07 42.50
CA MET A 1 2.49 -28.83 41.77
C MET A 1 1.17 -28.12 41.46
N GLU A 2 0.56 -27.51 42.49
CA GLU A 2 -0.65 -26.70 42.33
C GLU A 2 -0.24 -25.27 41.94
N ILE A 3 -0.02 -25.02 40.64
CA ILE A 3 0.24 -23.66 40.13
C ILE A 3 -1.04 -23.09 39.51
N ILE A 4 -2.21 -23.11 40.13
CA ILE A 4 -3.30 -22.20 39.71
C ILE A 4 -4.31 -21.92 40.85
N LYS A 5 -3.87 -21.31 41.96
CA LYS A 5 -4.80 -20.74 42.97
C LYS A 5 -4.44 -19.30 43.37
N LEU A 6 -4.00 -18.50 42.41
CA LEU A 6 -3.82 -17.05 42.62
C LEU A 6 -4.35 -16.28 41.40
N TYR A 7 -5.67 -16.36 41.18
CA TYR A 7 -6.35 -15.51 40.21
C TYR A 7 -7.00 -14.34 40.96
N ASN A 8 -6.25 -13.25 41.08
CA ASN A 8 -6.74 -12.02 41.66
C ASN A 8 -7.77 -11.39 40.69
N ARG A 9 -9.00 -11.13 41.16
CA ARG A 9 -10.12 -10.65 40.31
C ARG A 9 -9.77 -9.41 39.48
N ASN A 10 -8.89 -8.56 40.02
CA ASN A 10 -8.38 -7.38 39.32
C ASN A 10 -7.41 -7.70 38.17
N LEU A 11 -6.64 -8.79 38.28
CA LEU A 11 -5.70 -9.24 37.24
C LEU A 11 -6.44 -9.84 36.04
N CYS A 12 -7.54 -10.56 36.31
CA CYS A 12 -8.47 -11.06 35.29
C CYS A 12 -9.10 -9.93 34.46
N LEU A 13 -9.65 -8.94 35.16
CA LEU A 13 -10.29 -7.76 34.55
C LEU A 13 -9.29 -6.97 33.70
N PHE A 14 -8.05 -6.85 34.15
CA PHE A 14 -6.99 -6.19 33.39
C PHE A 14 -6.66 -6.94 32.08
N PHE A 15 -6.58 -8.28 32.13
CA PHE A 15 -6.39 -9.10 30.94
C PHE A 15 -7.58 -9.03 29.96
N LEU A 16 -8.82 -8.95 30.45
CA LEU A 16 -10.02 -8.83 29.61
C LEU A 16 -10.11 -7.47 28.89
N LEU A 17 -9.66 -6.40 29.53
CA LEU A 17 -9.62 -5.05 28.94
C LEU A 17 -8.53 -4.94 27.85
N ILE A 18 -7.39 -5.61 28.02
CA ILE A 18 -6.30 -5.58 27.04
C ILE A 18 -6.65 -6.37 25.77
N THR A 19 -7.40 -7.48 25.86
CA THR A 19 -7.76 -8.27 24.68
C THR A 19 -8.82 -7.60 23.80
N THR A 20 -9.75 -6.84 24.37
CA THR A 20 -10.81 -6.15 23.61
C THR A 20 -10.29 -4.95 22.82
N ALA A 21 -9.22 -4.30 23.27
CA ALA A 21 -8.62 -3.15 22.58
C ALA A 21 -7.90 -3.52 21.26
N MET A 22 -7.54 -4.79 21.05
CA MET A 22 -6.69 -5.23 19.93
C MET A 22 -7.45 -5.88 18.77
N ALA A 23 -8.77 -6.01 18.88
CA ALA A 23 -9.61 -6.47 17.77
C ALA A 23 -9.81 -5.33 16.76
N ALA A 24 -8.78 -5.03 15.96
CA ALA A 24 -8.94 -4.25 14.75
C ALA A 24 -9.95 -4.98 13.85
N ARG A 25 -11.20 -4.49 13.81
CA ARG A 25 -12.19 -5.02 12.87
C ARG A 25 -11.71 -4.70 11.46
N ALA A 26 -11.42 -5.74 10.69
CA ALA A 26 -11.42 -5.63 9.24
C ALA A 26 -12.84 -5.28 8.82
N GLU A 27 -13.12 -3.97 8.69
CA GLU A 27 -14.34 -3.48 8.07
C GLU A 27 -14.30 -3.92 6.61
N GLY A 28 -15.27 -4.74 6.18
CA GLY A 28 -15.41 -5.11 4.77
C GLY A 28 -15.66 -3.87 3.90
N LEU A 29 -15.49 -3.99 2.59
CA LEU A 29 -15.76 -2.91 1.64
C LEU A 29 -17.22 -2.45 1.76
N ARG A 30 -17.46 -1.16 1.99
CA ARG A 30 -18.81 -0.60 2.14
C ARG A 30 -18.89 0.77 1.48
N PHE A 31 -20.06 1.11 0.98
CA PHE A 31 -20.38 2.45 0.53
C PHE A 31 -20.34 3.45 1.69
N GLY A 32 -19.93 4.68 1.40
CA GLY A 32 -19.89 5.77 2.37
C GLY A 32 -21.29 6.04 2.94
N LYS A 33 -21.44 5.98 4.26
CA LYS A 33 -22.75 6.09 4.93
C LYS A 33 -23.53 7.38 4.62
N LYS A 34 -22.82 8.45 4.28
CA LYS A 34 -23.41 9.77 4.00
C LYS A 34 -23.65 10.01 2.51
N SER A 35 -22.68 9.69 1.66
CA SER A 35 -22.76 9.91 0.21
C SER A 35 -23.43 8.76 -0.53
N GLY A 36 -23.39 7.54 0.00
CA GLY A 36 -23.80 6.33 -0.70
C GLY A 36 -22.83 5.91 -1.82
N GLU A 37 -21.67 6.56 -1.93
CA GLU A 37 -20.68 6.32 -2.97
C GLU A 37 -19.61 5.31 -2.53
N PHE A 38 -19.00 4.63 -3.50
CA PHE A 38 -17.83 3.78 -3.30
C PHE A 38 -16.77 4.16 -4.33
N LYS A 39 -15.72 4.82 -3.88
CA LYS A 39 -14.68 5.37 -4.75
C LYS A 39 -13.52 4.40 -4.89
N ILE A 40 -13.23 4.03 -6.14
CA ILE A 40 -12.11 3.17 -6.48
C ILE A 40 -11.07 3.99 -7.23
N ILE A 41 -9.81 3.90 -6.82
CA ILE A 41 -8.69 4.39 -7.62
C ILE A 41 -7.98 3.19 -8.21
N GLN A 42 -8.00 3.10 -9.53
CA GLN A 42 -7.24 2.11 -10.27
C GLN A 42 -5.90 2.70 -10.69
N VAL A 43 -4.84 1.97 -10.40
CA VAL A 43 -3.45 2.34 -10.65
C VAL A 43 -2.87 1.27 -11.57
N ALA A 44 -2.69 1.59 -12.84
CA ALA A 44 -2.38 0.62 -13.89
C ALA A 44 -0.96 0.80 -14.46
N ASP A 45 -0.29 -0.31 -14.77
CA ASP A 45 1.00 -0.35 -15.48
C ASP A 45 2.10 0.49 -14.80
N MET A 46 2.11 0.51 -13.48
CA MET A 46 3.19 1.14 -12.73
C MET A 46 4.43 0.24 -12.79
N HIS A 47 5.42 0.64 -13.57
CA HIS A 47 6.74 0.00 -13.56
C HIS A 47 7.55 0.46 -12.34
N TYR A 48 7.16 0.01 -11.14
CA TYR A 48 7.99 0.17 -9.94
C TYR A 48 9.29 -0.62 -10.09
N ALA A 49 10.40 -0.01 -9.68
CA ALA A 49 11.75 -0.56 -9.78
C ALA A 49 12.39 -0.60 -8.38
N ASP A 50 13.68 -0.28 -8.27
CA ASP A 50 14.44 -0.37 -7.00
C ASP A 50 14.54 0.97 -6.26
N GLY A 51 13.51 1.81 -6.31
CA GLY A 51 13.51 3.04 -5.52
C GLY A 51 14.56 4.05 -6.03
N ARG A 52 15.32 4.60 -5.08
CA ARG A 52 16.45 5.52 -5.36
C ARG A 52 17.61 4.87 -6.09
N LEU A 53 17.68 3.54 -6.17
CA LEU A 53 18.80 2.82 -6.76
C LEU A 53 18.75 2.83 -8.30
N THR A 54 17.56 3.00 -8.87
CA THR A 54 17.31 3.00 -10.31
C THR A 54 16.70 4.32 -10.75
N GLY A 55 17.28 4.93 -11.80
CA GLY A 55 16.77 6.16 -12.39
C GLY A 55 15.82 5.91 -13.56
N CYS A 56 15.04 6.92 -13.93
CA CYS A 56 14.17 6.86 -15.10
C CYS A 56 14.96 6.82 -16.42
N LEU A 57 14.53 5.98 -17.37
CA LEU A 57 15.22 5.81 -18.66
C LEU A 57 14.89 6.95 -19.65
N ASP A 58 13.61 7.31 -19.73
CA ASP A 58 13.05 8.19 -20.77
C ASP A 58 12.49 9.49 -20.20
N VAL A 59 13.37 10.32 -19.65
CA VAL A 59 13.07 11.69 -19.19
C VAL A 59 14.13 12.67 -19.67
N PHE A 60 13.83 13.97 -19.63
CA PHE A 60 14.77 15.01 -20.04
C PHE A 60 16.07 14.95 -19.21
N PRO A 61 17.23 15.34 -19.77
CA PRO A 61 18.53 15.25 -19.08
C PRO A 61 18.58 15.96 -17.72
N ASN A 62 17.85 17.07 -17.58
CA ASN A 62 17.73 17.82 -16.32
C ASN A 62 16.88 17.10 -15.25
N GLN A 63 16.02 16.16 -15.66
CA GLN A 63 15.15 15.40 -14.77
C GLN A 63 15.76 14.07 -14.34
N LYS A 64 16.65 13.48 -15.17
CA LYS A 64 17.33 12.21 -14.87
C LYS A 64 17.98 12.14 -13.47
N PRO A 65 18.68 13.18 -12.97
CA PRO A 65 19.37 13.12 -11.67
C PRO A 65 18.43 12.92 -10.48
N THR A 66 17.16 13.31 -10.61
CA THR A 66 16.18 13.31 -9.51
C THR A 66 15.02 12.36 -9.75
N CYS A 67 14.97 11.70 -10.91
CA CYS A 67 13.83 10.88 -11.30
C CYS A 67 14.01 9.43 -10.82
N SER A 68 13.05 8.96 -10.04
CA SER A 68 12.89 7.56 -9.68
C SER A 68 11.41 7.23 -9.46
N ASP A 69 11.08 5.96 -9.32
CA ASP A 69 9.77 5.48 -8.89
C ASP A 69 9.30 6.03 -7.52
N LEU A 70 10.17 6.63 -6.70
CA LEU A 70 9.77 7.41 -5.52
C LEU A 70 8.93 8.63 -5.90
N ASN A 71 9.17 9.24 -7.05
CA ASN A 71 8.33 10.33 -7.56
C ASN A 71 6.92 9.81 -7.86
N THR A 72 6.81 8.58 -8.38
CA THR A 72 5.52 7.90 -8.59
C THR A 72 4.82 7.63 -7.26
N THR A 73 5.55 7.19 -6.23
CA THR A 73 4.99 7.00 -4.88
C THR A 73 4.48 8.32 -4.29
N ASP A 74 5.25 9.41 -4.37
CA ASP A 74 4.83 10.73 -3.88
C ASP A 74 3.57 11.23 -4.61
N PHE A 75 3.53 11.06 -5.93
CA PHE A 75 2.36 11.41 -6.73
C PHE A 75 1.12 10.63 -6.28
N LEU A 76 1.21 9.31 -6.18
CA LEU A 76 0.09 8.47 -5.75
C LEU A 76 -0.35 8.79 -4.32
N TYR A 77 0.58 9.08 -3.42
CA TYR A 77 0.26 9.51 -2.07
C TYR A 77 -0.62 10.77 -2.07
N ARG A 78 -0.25 11.78 -2.87
CA ARG A 78 -1.04 13.01 -3.00
C ARG A 78 -2.43 12.73 -3.59
N VAL A 79 -2.52 11.87 -4.60
CA VAL A 79 -3.80 11.45 -5.18
C VAL A 79 -4.68 10.76 -4.14
N PHE A 80 -4.15 9.79 -3.39
CA PHE A 80 -4.94 9.06 -2.39
C PHE A 80 -5.43 9.97 -1.28
N ARG A 81 -4.63 10.96 -0.88
CA ARG A 81 -5.03 11.96 0.13
C ARG A 81 -6.11 12.92 -0.38
N ALA A 82 -6.04 13.32 -1.65
CA ALA A 82 -7.03 14.21 -2.24
C ALA A 82 -8.35 13.48 -2.50
N GLU A 83 -8.29 12.25 -3.00
CA GLU A 83 -9.47 11.50 -3.41
C GLU A 83 -10.12 10.72 -2.28
N ASN A 84 -9.36 10.30 -1.26
CA ASN A 84 -9.81 9.48 -0.15
C ASN A 84 -10.63 8.25 -0.62
N PRO A 85 -10.04 7.33 -1.40
CA PRO A 85 -10.76 6.19 -1.96
C PRO A 85 -11.12 5.14 -0.91
N ASP A 86 -12.18 4.37 -1.18
CA ASP A 86 -12.58 3.22 -0.38
C ASP A 86 -11.77 1.96 -0.76
N LEU A 87 -11.25 1.92 -2.00
CA LEU A 87 -10.40 0.84 -2.50
C LEU A 87 -9.37 1.39 -3.50
N VAL A 88 -8.11 0.98 -3.34
CA VAL A 88 -7.07 1.18 -4.33
C VAL A 88 -6.77 -0.15 -5.00
N VAL A 89 -6.87 -0.20 -6.32
CA VAL A 89 -6.61 -1.39 -7.12
C VAL A 89 -5.37 -1.16 -7.96
N PHE A 90 -4.34 -1.95 -7.72
CA PHE A 90 -3.17 -1.98 -8.59
C PHE A 90 -3.37 -3.06 -9.65
N THR A 91 -3.43 -2.66 -10.91
CA THR A 91 -3.49 -3.60 -12.04
C THR A 91 -2.15 -3.59 -12.74
N VAL A 92 -1.44 -4.72 -12.69
CA VAL A 92 -0.20 -4.90 -13.44
C VAL A 92 -0.52 -5.42 -14.84
N GLY A 93 0.15 -4.88 -15.86
CA GLY A 93 0.28 -5.55 -17.15
C GLY A 93 1.06 -6.86 -17.02
N PRO A 94 0.93 -7.79 -17.98
CA PRO A 94 1.73 -9.00 -17.96
C PRO A 94 3.21 -8.61 -18.03
N THR A 95 3.98 -9.11 -17.08
CA THR A 95 5.46 -9.14 -17.00
C THR A 95 6.09 -8.14 -16.02
N TYR A 96 6.54 -8.70 -14.89
CA TYR A 96 7.74 -8.24 -14.18
C TYR A 96 8.90 -8.17 -15.17
N CYS A 97 9.14 -7.01 -15.79
CA CYS A 97 10.38 -6.80 -16.54
C CYS A 97 11.51 -6.54 -15.53
N LYS A 98 12.15 -7.62 -15.06
CA LYS A 98 13.49 -7.51 -14.49
C LYS A 98 14.38 -6.97 -15.60
N GLU A 99 15.15 -5.93 -15.33
CA GLU A 99 15.88 -5.06 -16.27
C GLU A 99 16.70 -5.76 -17.38
N LEU A 100 16.98 -7.06 -17.25
CA LEU A 100 17.63 -7.89 -18.26
C LEU A 100 16.71 -8.33 -19.43
N SER A 101 15.38 -8.32 -19.29
CA SER A 101 14.48 -8.85 -20.34
C SER A 101 13.84 -7.80 -21.24
N CYS A 102 13.85 -6.52 -20.86
CA CYS A 102 13.19 -5.46 -21.62
C CYS A 102 14.10 -4.83 -22.70
N LYS A 103 15.32 -5.36 -22.93
CA LYS A 103 16.29 -4.81 -23.90
C LYS A 103 16.28 -5.46 -25.28
N GLU A 104 15.45 -6.47 -25.56
CA GLU A 104 15.48 -7.19 -26.86
C GLU A 104 14.25 -7.00 -27.77
N THR A 105 13.28 -6.15 -27.42
CA THR A 105 12.15 -5.86 -28.33
C THR A 105 12.07 -4.38 -28.67
N GLY A 106 13.15 -3.87 -29.24
CA GLY A 106 13.22 -2.54 -29.84
C GLY A 106 14.07 -2.61 -31.10
N GLY A 107 13.58 -3.32 -32.13
CA GLY A 107 14.07 -3.17 -33.48
C GLY A 107 13.60 -1.81 -34.03
N GLY A 108 14.57 -1.00 -34.45
CA GLY A 108 14.40 0.34 -35.02
C GLY A 108 15.72 1.09 -35.00
#